data_AF-A0A7W1HBG8-F1
#
_entry.id   AF-A0A7W1HBG8-F1
#
_cell.length_a   1.000
_cell.length_b   1.000
_cell.length_c   1.000
_cell.angle_alpha   90.00
_cell.angle_beta   90.00
_cell.angle_gamma   90.00
#
_symmetry.space_group_name_H-M   'P 1'
#
loop_
_entity.id
_entity.type
_entity.pdbx_description
1 polymer ?
#
loop_
_entity_poly.entity_id
_entity_poly.type
_entity_poly.pdbx_seq_one_letter_code
_entity_poly.pdbx_strand_id
1 'polypeptide(L)'
;MTLRRYTPLRQSRGTVIPEDVRRELRERDQGRCVGPLVGMPGECSGSLDADHVRASGALGKKSPTTLDNLVLLCRFTHHRAKTEAGRVWRPKLLAYLARVS
;
A
#
# COMPACT_ATOMS: atom_id res chain seq x y z
N MET A 1 -0.47 -9.04 42.68
CA MET A 1 -0.07 -8.57 41.33
C MET A 1 -1.07 -9.12 40.32
N THR A 2 -2.04 -8.32 39.89
CA THR A 2 -3.08 -8.75 38.95
C THR A 2 -2.53 -8.62 37.53
N LEU A 3 -2.19 -9.75 36.90
CA LEU A 3 -1.74 -9.78 35.50
C LEU A 3 -2.91 -9.35 34.60
N ARG A 4 -2.83 -8.14 34.05
CA ARG A 4 -3.73 -7.63 33.01
C ARG A 4 -3.63 -8.56 31.80
N ARG A 5 -4.67 -9.36 31.53
CA ARG A 5 -4.76 -10.16 30.31
C ARG A 5 -4.88 -9.21 29.13
N TYR A 6 -3.80 -9.04 28.36
CA TYR A 6 -3.89 -8.39 27.05
C TYR A 6 -4.71 -9.30 26.14
N THR A 7 -5.93 -8.88 25.78
CA THR A 7 -6.68 -9.53 24.71
C THR A 7 -5.87 -9.33 23.42
N PRO A 8 -5.41 -10.38 22.73
CA PRO A 8 -4.71 -10.22 21.47
C PRO A 8 -5.63 -9.51 20.48
N LEU A 9 -5.11 -8.48 19.80
CA LEU A 9 -5.85 -7.77 18.76
C LEU A 9 -6.34 -8.79 17.73
N ARG A 10 -7.65 -8.84 17.51
CA ARG A 10 -8.27 -9.72 16.51
C ARG A 10 -7.58 -9.46 15.17
N GLN A 11 -6.91 -10.47 14.62
CA GLN A 11 -6.31 -10.37 13.29
C GLN A 11 -7.39 -9.93 12.32
N SER A 12 -7.16 -8.78 11.66
CA SER A 12 -8.10 -8.28 10.67
C SER A 12 -8.11 -9.25 9.48
N ARG A 13 -9.27 -9.53 8.89
CA ARG A 13 -9.45 -10.43 7.72
C ARG A 13 -8.78 -9.92 6.42
N GLY A 14 -7.78 -9.04 6.50
CA GLY A 14 -7.24 -8.30 5.37
C GLY A 14 -8.16 -7.18 4.91
N THR A 15 -7.64 -6.27 4.09
CA THR A 15 -8.44 -5.24 3.43
C THR A 15 -8.94 -5.80 2.10
N VAL A 16 -10.26 -5.87 1.93
CA VAL A 16 -10.86 -6.20 0.63
C VAL A 16 -10.89 -4.90 -0.18
N ILE A 17 -10.31 -4.94 -1.37
CA ILE A 17 -10.38 -3.82 -2.32
C ILE A 17 -11.57 -4.08 -3.23
N PRO A 18 -12.57 -3.19 -3.26
CA PRO A 18 -13.70 -3.27 -4.17
C PRO A 18 -13.24 -3.45 -5.63
N GLU A 19 -14.01 -4.17 -6.45
CA GLU A 19 -13.60 -4.52 -7.82
C GLU A 19 -13.56 -3.32 -8.77
N ASP A 20 -14.48 -2.38 -8.59
CA ASP A 20 -14.48 -1.06 -9.24
C ASP A 20 -13.18 -0.30 -8.95
N VAL A 21 -12.81 -0.20 -7.67
CA VAL A 21 -11.55 0.44 -7.25
C VAL A 21 -10.33 -0.28 -7.83
N ARG A 22 -10.34 -1.62 -7.91
CA ARG A 22 -9.25 -2.38 -8.55
C ARG A 22 -9.13 -2.09 -10.04
N ARG A 23 -10.25 -1.96 -10.75
CA ARG A 23 -10.27 -1.67 -12.18
C ARG A 23 -9.72 -0.28 -12.44
N GLU A 24 -10.24 0.72 -11.75
CA GLU A 24 -9.77 2.12 -11.86
C GLU A 24 -8.29 2.25 -11.49
N LEU A 25 -7.85 1.55 -10.45
CA LEU A 25 -6.45 1.49 -10.07
C LEU A 25 -5.56 0.91 -11.19
N ARG A 26 -6.01 -0.18 -11.82
CA ARG A 26 -5.28 -0.79 -12.94
C ARG A 26 -5.24 0.13 -14.16
N GLU A 27 -6.32 0.84 -14.45
CA GLU A 27 -6.37 1.80 -15.55
C GLU A 27 -5.40 2.96 -15.30
N ARG A 28 -5.46 3.58 -14.11
CA ARG A 28 -4.59 4.70 -13.74
C ARG A 28 -3.11 4.33 -13.75
N ASP A 29 -2.77 3.17 -13.17
CA ASP A 29 -1.38 2.69 -13.09
C ASP A 29 -0.96 1.93 -14.36
N GLN A 30 -1.83 1.91 -15.39
CA GLN A 30 -1.64 1.23 -16.69
C GLN A 30 -1.27 -0.26 -16.56
N GLY A 31 -1.74 -0.91 -15.50
CA GLY A 31 -1.44 -2.30 -15.18
C GLY A 31 0.03 -2.57 -14.84
N ARG A 32 0.80 -1.54 -14.45
CA ARG A 32 2.25 -1.62 -14.18
C ARG A 32 2.57 -1.34 -12.72
N CYS A 33 3.75 -1.77 -12.28
CA CYS A 33 4.29 -1.38 -10.98
C CYS A 33 4.70 0.11 -11.00
N VAL A 34 4.24 0.87 -10.01
CA VAL A 34 4.59 2.29 -9.85
C VAL A 34 6.00 2.50 -9.27
N GLY A 35 6.56 1.49 -8.59
CA GLY A 35 7.88 1.57 -7.95
C GLY A 35 8.99 2.18 -8.83
N PRO A 36 9.25 1.65 -10.04
CA PRO A 36 10.25 2.22 -10.95
C PRO A 36 9.96 3.66 -11.36
N LEU A 37 8.67 4.01 -11.54
CA LEU A 37 8.25 5.35 -11.96
C LEU A 37 8.56 6.42 -10.89
N VAL A 38 8.65 6.02 -9.63
CA VAL A 38 9.02 6.90 -8.50
C VAL A 38 10.47 6.72 -8.05
N GLY A 39 11.27 5.99 -8.84
CA GLY A 39 12.70 5.78 -8.60
C GLY A 39 13.00 4.84 -7.44
N MET A 40 12.13 3.85 -7.18
CA MET A 40 12.48 2.75 -6.27
C MET A 40 13.54 1.86 -6.94
N PRO A 41 14.56 1.41 -6.20
CA PRO A 41 15.62 0.57 -6.75
C PRO A 41 15.15 -0.88 -6.94
N GLY A 42 15.83 -1.57 -7.86
CA GLY A 42 15.64 -3.00 -8.12
C GLY A 42 14.67 -3.29 -9.27
N GLU A 43 14.77 -4.51 -9.81
CA GLU A 43 13.89 -4.97 -10.87
C GLU A 43 12.54 -5.42 -10.33
N CYS A 44 11.48 -5.17 -11.09
CA CYS A 44 10.12 -5.56 -10.74
C CYS A 44 9.99 -7.10 -10.71
N SER A 45 9.59 -7.68 -9.57
CA SER A 45 9.38 -9.12 -9.45
C SER A 45 8.15 -9.48 -8.60
N GLY A 46 7.50 -10.59 -8.98
CA GLY A 46 6.28 -11.11 -8.38
C GLY A 46 4.98 -10.54 -8.95
N SER A 47 3.86 -10.85 -8.29
CA SER A 47 2.55 -10.31 -8.63
C SER A 47 2.46 -8.80 -8.36
N LEU A 48 1.60 -8.11 -9.10
CA LEU A 48 1.22 -6.73 -8.78
C LEU A 48 0.07 -6.73 -7.79
N ASP A 49 0.33 -6.17 -6.62
CA ASP A 49 -0.64 -6.04 -5.55
C ASP A 49 -0.97 -4.55 -5.34
N ALA A 50 -2.22 -4.28 -5.03
CA ALA A 50 -2.69 -2.96 -4.67
C ALA A 50 -2.36 -2.68 -3.20
N ASP A 51 -1.71 -1.55 -2.95
CA ASP A 51 -1.08 -1.26 -1.67
C ASP A 51 -1.37 0.17 -1.21
N HIS A 52 -1.70 0.30 0.08
CA HIS A 52 -2.02 1.58 0.71
C HIS A 52 -0.76 2.39 0.96
N VAL A 53 -0.66 3.58 0.37
CA VAL A 53 0.47 4.48 0.56
C VAL A 53 0.48 5.02 1.99
N ARG A 54 -0.63 5.62 2.44
CA ARG A 54 -0.78 6.12 3.81
C ARG A 54 -1.10 4.95 4.75
N ALA A 55 -0.38 4.87 5.85
CA ALA A 55 -0.76 4.01 6.97
C ALA A 55 -1.90 4.68 7.75
N SER A 56 -2.80 3.88 8.31
CA SER A 56 -3.79 4.33 9.27
C SER A 56 -3.03 4.81 10.51
N GLY A 57 -2.97 6.12 10.74
CA GLY A 57 -2.22 6.72 11.84
C GLY A 57 -2.67 6.34 13.25
N ALA A 58 -3.54 5.33 13.40
CA ALA A 58 -4.00 4.79 14.67
C ALA A 58 -3.93 3.25 14.66
N LEU A 59 -3.47 2.68 15.77
CA LEU A 59 -3.42 1.23 15.99
C LEU A 59 -4.84 0.64 15.83
N GLY A 60 -5.01 -0.33 14.93
CA GLY A 60 -6.29 -1.02 14.72
C GLY A 60 -7.29 -0.32 13.77
N LYS A 61 -7.00 0.88 13.25
CA LYS A 61 -7.73 1.43 12.09
C LYS A 61 -7.15 0.88 10.79
N LYS A 62 -7.96 0.80 9.74
CA LYS A 62 -7.49 0.57 8.37
C LYS A 62 -7.49 1.89 7.62
N SER A 63 -6.52 2.09 6.73
CA SER A 63 -6.53 3.25 5.85
C SER A 63 -7.72 3.19 4.90
N PRO A 64 -8.26 4.34 4.44
CA PRO A 64 -9.24 4.35 3.37
C PRO A 64 -8.75 3.56 2.16
N THR A 65 -9.60 2.66 1.67
CA THR A 65 -9.40 1.89 0.44
C THR A 65 -9.99 2.67 -0.72
N THR A 66 -9.28 3.74 -1.06
CA THR A 66 -9.68 4.72 -2.06
C THR A 66 -8.56 4.91 -3.06
N LEU A 67 -8.92 5.32 -4.28
CA LEU A 67 -7.97 5.44 -5.39
C LEU A 67 -6.82 6.41 -5.04
N ASP A 68 -7.10 7.50 -4.34
CA ASP A 68 -6.13 8.52 -3.86
C ASP A 68 -5.11 7.99 -2.84
N ASN A 69 -5.24 6.75 -2.39
CA ASN A 69 -4.38 6.15 -1.38
C ASN A 69 -3.85 4.76 -1.78
N LEU A 70 -4.25 4.22 -2.93
CA LEU A 70 -3.79 2.93 -3.43
C LEU A 70 -2.83 3.11 -4.61
N VAL A 71 -1.83 2.23 -4.72
CA VAL A 71 -0.93 2.10 -5.89
C VAL A 71 -0.68 0.63 -6.20
N LEU A 72 -0.36 0.29 -7.45
CA LEU A 72 0.15 -1.03 -7.82
C LEU A 72 1.64 -1.13 -7.57
N LEU A 73 2.05 -2.07 -6.72
CA LEU A 73 3.44 -2.42 -6.50
C LEU A 73 3.67 -3.91 -6.68
N CYS A 74 4.85 -4.28 -7.19
CA CYS A 74 5.23 -5.68 -7.25
C CYS A 74 5.56 -6.20 -5.86
N ARG A 75 5.10 -7.42 -5.58
CA ARG A 75 5.09 -7.99 -4.23
C ARG A 75 6.48 -8.11 -3.61
N PHE A 76 7.47 -8.56 -4.37
CA PHE A 76 8.75 -8.96 -3.80
C PHE A 76 9.79 -7.84 -3.74
N THR A 77 9.81 -6.95 -4.73
CA THR A 77 10.78 -5.85 -4.78
C THR A 77 10.20 -4.56 -4.17
N HIS A 78 9.20 -3.96 -4.81
CA HIS A 78 8.79 -2.60 -4.50
C HIS A 78 7.83 -2.51 -3.31
N HIS A 79 6.89 -3.45 -3.18
CA HIS A 79 6.01 -3.51 -2.01
C HIS A 79 6.82 -3.75 -0.72
N ARG A 80 7.80 -4.66 -0.79
CA ARG A 80 8.74 -4.94 0.30
C ARG A 80 9.58 -3.72 0.64
N ALA A 81 10.19 -3.07 -0.36
CA ALA A 81 10.98 -1.86 -0.14
C ALA A 81 10.17 -0.73 0.52
N LYS A 82 8.89 -0.54 0.13
CA LYS A 82 7.98 0.39 0.81
C LYS A 82 7.71 -0.02 2.26
N THR A 83 7.53 -1.31 2.51
CA THR A 83 7.28 -1.83 3.86
C THR A 83 8.48 -1.56 4.78
N GLU A 84 9.69 -1.82 4.29
CA GLU A 84 10.94 -1.66 5.05
C GLU A 84 11.35 -0.19 5.22
N ALA A 85 11.22 0.64 4.18
CA ALA A 85 11.65 2.03 4.17
C ALA A 85 10.50 3.01 3.88
N GLY A 86 9.35 2.81 4.54
CA GLY A 86 8.14 3.58 4.26
C GLY A 86 8.26 5.09 4.48
N ARG A 87 9.17 5.56 5.35
CA ARG A 87 9.45 7.02 5.50
C ARG A 87 10.08 7.63 4.24
N VAL A 88 10.84 6.84 3.49
CA VAL A 88 11.50 7.27 2.25
C VAL A 88 10.54 7.19 1.07
N TRP A 89 9.79 6.10 0.97
CA TRP A 89 9.02 5.80 -0.24
C TRP A 89 7.61 6.39 -0.24
N ARG A 90 6.95 6.51 0.92
CA ARG A 90 5.58 7.05 0.97
C ARG A 90 5.48 8.49 0.42
N PRO A 91 6.38 9.44 0.73
CA PRO A 91 6.31 10.78 0.15
C PRO A 91 6.40 10.78 -1.38
N LYS A 92 7.27 9.93 -1.95
CA LYS A 92 7.42 9.81 -3.41
C LYS A 92 6.18 9.22 -4.08
N LEU A 93 5.56 8.22 -3.46
CA LEU A 93 4.31 7.63 -3.94
C LEU A 93 3.13 8.59 -3.80
N LEU A 94 3.07 9.39 -2.74
CA LEU A 94 2.07 10.45 -2.60
C LEU A 94 2.26 11.53 -3.66
N ALA A 95 3.50 11.90 -3.99
CA ALA A 95 3.79 12.83 -5.07
C ALA A 95 3.39 12.27 -6.43
N TYR A 96 3.55 10.97 -6.66
CA TYR A 96 3.00 10.30 -7.85
C TYR A 96 1.49 10.41 -7.88
N LEU A 97 0.80 10.00 -6.81
CA LEU A 97 -0.65 10.06 -6.72
C LEU A 97 -1.18 11.47 -7.00
N ALA A 98 -0.55 12.51 -6.45
CA ALA A 98 -0.92 13.89 -6.69
C ALA A 98 -0.79 14.34 -8.16
N ARG A 99 -0.02 13.64 -9.00
CA ARG A 99 0.13 13.93 -10.44
C ARG A 99 -0.86 13.17 -11.32
N VAL A 100 -1.35 12.03 -10.85
CA VAL A 100 -2.21 11.11 -11.61
C VAL A 100 -3.65 11.05 -11.08
N SER A 101 -3.97 11.89 -10.09
CA SER A 101 -5.33 12.07 -9.55
C SER A 101 -6.07 13.18 -10.27
#